data_AF-A0A821HIE7-F1
#
_entry.id   AF-A0A821HIE7-F1
#
_cell.length_a   1.000
_cell.length_b   1.000
_cell.length_c   1.000
_cell.angle_alpha   90.00
_cell.angle_beta   90.00
_cell.angle_gamma   90.00
#
_symmetry.space_group_name_H-M   'P 1'
#
loop_
_entity.id
_entity.type
_entity.pdbx_description
1 polymer ?
#
loop_
_entity_poly.entity_id
_entity_poly.type
_entity_poly.pdbx_seq_one_letter_code
_entity_poly.pdbx_strand_id
1 'polypeptide(L)'
;SIFTKISVDLYSGAIFLQQALNWNLYASVIALILLAAFFTVGAVIWTDFIQTVIMVVSAFILMIISFVRVGGIQQIRNLFPYALAYTTLHNTTECGVPNEYYFSLIRPFDADLPWFGILFGHGVLCIWYWCSDQVNRKRER
;
A
#
# COMPACT_ATOMS: atom_id res chain seq x y z
N SER A 1 -18.28 7.68 3.88
CA SER A 1 -17.36 6.55 3.66
C SER A 1 -16.68 6.51 2.30
N ILE A 2 -17.39 6.64 1.16
CA ILE A 2 -16.73 6.55 -0.16
C ILE A 2 -15.74 7.70 -0.42
N PHE A 3 -16.15 8.95 -0.13
CA PHE A 3 -15.29 10.12 -0.29
C PHE A 3 -14.03 10.05 0.58
N THR A 4 -14.17 9.61 1.83
CA THR A 4 -13.03 9.49 2.75
C THR A 4 -11.99 8.49 2.23
N LYS A 5 -12.43 7.36 1.65
CA LYS A 5 -11.51 6.37 1.07
C LYS A 5 -10.77 6.93 -0.14
N ILE A 6 -11.51 7.49 -1.10
CA ILE A 6 -10.93 8.09 -2.32
C ILE A 6 -9.96 9.23 -1.97
N SER A 7 -10.29 10.07 -0.98
CA SER A 7 -9.41 11.16 -0.54
C SER A 7 -8.12 10.66 0.11
N VAL A 8 -8.17 9.57 0.88
CA VAL A 8 -6.96 8.97 1.49
C VAL A 8 -6.05 8.39 0.41
N ASP A 9 -6.62 7.71 -0.59
CA ASP A 9 -5.85 7.14 -1.70
C ASP A 9 -5.20 8.23 -2.56
N LEU A 10 -5.96 9.29 -2.90
CA LEU A 10 -5.44 10.43 -3.65
C LEU A 10 -4.35 11.18 -2.88
N TYR A 11 -4.50 11.34 -1.57
CA TYR A 11 -3.52 12.02 -0.72
C TYR A 11 -2.21 11.24 -0.64
N SER A 12 -2.29 9.92 -0.40
CA SER A 12 -1.11 9.04 -0.41
C SER A 12 -0.40 9.08 -1.77
N GLY A 13 -1.15 9.01 -2.86
CA GLY A 13 -0.61 9.14 -4.21
C GLY A 13 0.06 10.50 -4.46
N ALA A 14 -0.54 11.59 -3.97
CA ALA A 14 -0.01 12.94 -4.15
C ALA A 14 1.32 13.15 -3.45
N ILE A 15 1.47 12.64 -2.22
CA ILE A 15 2.75 12.65 -1.49
C ILE A 15 3.80 11.83 -2.23
N PHE A 16 3.43 10.64 -2.71
CA PHE A 16 4.35 9.81 -3.49
C PHE A 16 4.86 10.54 -4.74
N LEU A 17 3.94 11.18 -5.48
CA LEU A 17 4.28 11.91 -6.69
C LEU A 17 5.09 13.19 -6.39
N GLN A 18 4.78 13.89 -5.30
CA GLN A 18 5.57 15.01 -4.79
C GLN A 18 7.01 14.57 -4.49
N GLN A 19 7.20 13.44 -3.83
CA GLN A 19 8.54 12.94 -3.50
C GLN A 19 9.30 12.46 -4.75
N ALA A 20 8.60 11.93 -5.76
CA ALA A 20 9.20 11.43 -7.00
C ALA A 20 9.61 12.55 -7.97
N LEU A 21 8.78 13.58 -8.14
CA LEU A 21 8.97 14.67 -9.12
C LEU A 21 9.41 16.00 -8.49
N ASN A 22 9.41 16.10 -7.16
CA ASN A 22 9.74 17.30 -6.39
C ASN A 22 8.85 18.52 -6.75
N TRP A 23 7.58 18.25 -7.08
CA TRP A 23 6.58 19.26 -7.45
C TRP A 23 5.78 19.78 -6.26
N ASN A 24 5.11 20.93 -6.43
CA ASN A 24 4.12 21.40 -5.47
C ASN A 24 2.98 20.39 -5.32
N LEU A 25 2.51 20.19 -4.08
CA LEU A 25 1.46 19.20 -3.76
C LEU A 25 0.19 19.41 -4.61
N TYR A 26 -0.21 20.65 -4.87
CA TYR A 26 -1.34 20.97 -5.75
C TYR A 26 -1.13 20.52 -7.20
N ALA A 27 0.08 20.67 -7.75
CA ALA A 27 0.40 20.20 -9.10
C ALA A 27 0.37 18.67 -9.17
N SER A 28 0.89 17.99 -8.14
CA SER A 28 0.83 16.53 -8.02
C SER A 28 -0.60 15.99 -7.98
N VAL A 29 -1.49 16.63 -7.21
CA VAL A 29 -2.92 16.24 -7.14
C VAL A 29 -3.61 16.39 -8.49
N ILE A 30 -3.40 17.52 -9.19
CA ILE A 30 -4.01 17.75 -10.51
C ILE A 30 -3.50 16.72 -11.52
N ALA A 31 -2.19 16.44 -11.54
CA ALA A 31 -1.60 15.44 -12.43
C ALA A 31 -2.16 14.04 -12.17
N LEU A 32 -2.36 13.64 -10.91
CA LEU A 32 -2.97 12.36 -10.55
C LEU A 32 -4.42 12.25 -10.99
N ILE A 33 -5.21 13.31 -10.81
CA ILE A 33 -6.61 13.32 -11.25
C ILE A 33 -6.70 13.18 -12.77
N LEU A 34 -5.83 13.87 -13.53
CA LEU A 34 -5.80 13.77 -14.99
C LEU A 34 -5.40 12.37 -15.46
N LEU A 35 -4.39 11.76 -14.83
CA LEU A 35 -3.96 10.40 -15.12
C LEU A 35 -5.08 9.38 -14.83
N ALA A 36 -5.70 9.48 -13.65
CA ALA A 36 -6.81 8.62 -13.26
C ALA A 36 -8.00 8.77 -14.21
N ALA A 37 -8.35 10.00 -14.59
CA ALA A 37 -9.39 10.27 -15.57
C ALA A 37 -9.05 9.63 -16.93
N PHE A 38 -7.82 9.77 -17.42
CA PHE A 38 -7.37 9.17 -18.68
C PHE A 38 -7.56 7.66 -18.72
N PHE A 39 -7.15 6.94 -17.67
CA PHE A 39 -7.33 5.48 -17.60
C PHE A 39 -8.80 5.04 -17.48
N THR A 40 -9.71 5.95 -17.12
CA THR A 40 -11.14 5.66 -16.90
C THR A 40 -12.01 5.86 -18.15
N VAL A 41 -11.53 6.52 -19.23
CA VAL A 41 -12.38 6.89 -20.39
C VAL A 41 -12.79 5.70 -21.28
N GLY A 42 -12.15 4.53 -21.16
CA GLY A 42 -12.53 3.32 -21.88
C GLY A 42 -13.73 2.61 -21.25
N ALA A 43 -14.51 1.85 -22.05
CA ALA A 43 -15.65 1.07 -21.56
C ALA A 43 -15.26 0.25 -20.30
N VAL A 44 -15.95 0.54 -19.19
CA VAL A 44 -15.55 0.21 -17.80
C VAL A 44 -15.14 -1.25 -17.58
N ILE A 45 -15.72 -2.19 -18.33
CA ILE A 45 -15.42 -3.62 -18.22
C ILE A 45 -14.01 -3.97 -18.77
N TRP A 46 -13.57 -3.29 -19.84
CA TRP A 46 -12.25 -3.54 -20.45
C TRP A 46 -11.13 -2.89 -19.66
N THR A 47 -11.38 -1.70 -19.09
CA THR A 47 -10.37 -0.95 -18.34
C THR A 47 -10.04 -1.59 -17.00
N ASP A 48 -11.01 -2.17 -16.29
CA ASP A 48 -10.77 -2.85 -15.00
C ASP A 48 -9.77 -4.02 -15.13
N PHE A 49 -9.89 -4.81 -16.20
CA PHE A 49 -8.97 -5.91 -16.47
C PHE A 49 -7.56 -5.42 -16.85
N ILE A 50 -7.48 -4.45 -17.78
CA ILE A 50 -6.19 -3.91 -18.23
C ILE A 50 -5.45 -3.23 -17.07
N GLN A 51 -6.14 -2.45 -16.26
CA GLN A 51 -5.55 -1.79 -15.08
C GLN A 51 -5.02 -2.82 -14.09
N THR A 52 -5.75 -3.92 -13.86
CA THR A 52 -5.29 -5.00 -12.98
C THR A 52 -3.99 -5.62 -13.50
N VAL A 53 -3.91 -5.92 -14.81
CA VAL A 53 -2.70 -6.47 -15.43
C VAL A 53 -1.52 -5.50 -15.31
N ILE A 54 -1.72 -4.21 -15.57
CA ILE A 54 -0.69 -3.18 -15.45
C ILE A 54 -0.17 -3.08 -14.00
N MET A 55 -1.06 -3.13 -13.00
CA MET A 55 -0.69 -3.07 -11.59
C MET A 55 0.11 -4.30 -11.16
N VAL A 56 -0.28 -5.49 -11.61
CA VAL A 56 0.43 -6.74 -11.30
C VAL A 56 1.83 -6.74 -11.91
N VAL A 57 1.95 -6.40 -13.21
CA VAL A 57 3.25 -6.37 -13.90
C VAL A 57 4.17 -5.32 -13.27
N SER A 58 3.68 -4.12 -12.98
CA SER A 58 4.49 -3.07 -12.34
C SER A 58 4.96 -3.46 -10.93
N ALA A 59 4.11 -4.12 -10.14
CA ALA A 59 4.49 -4.65 -8.84
C ALA A 59 5.62 -5.69 -8.94
N PHE A 60 5.55 -6.62 -9.90
CA PHE A 60 6.61 -7.61 -10.10
C PHE A 60 7.93 -6.96 -10.55
N ILE A 61 7.89 -6.00 -11.49
CA ILE A 61 9.08 -5.29 -11.95
C ILE A 61 9.74 -4.53 -10.78
N LEU A 62 8.95 -3.78 -10.00
CA LEU A 62 9.45 -3.03 -8.85
C LEU A 62 10.01 -3.95 -7.77
N MET A 63 9.35 -5.10 -7.53
CA MET A 63 9.83 -6.11 -6.59
C MET A 63 11.20 -6.65 -7.01
N ILE A 64 11.38 -7.02 -8.29
CA ILE A 64 12.66 -7.54 -8.81
C ILE A 64 13.75 -6.49 -8.69
N ILE A 65 13.50 -5.25 -9.13
CA ILE A 65 14.46 -4.14 -9.01
C ILE A 65 14.86 -3.92 -7.55
N SER A 66 13.90 -4.01 -6.63
CA SER A 66 14.16 -3.86 -5.19
C SER A 66 15.04 -4.99 -4.66
N PHE A 67 14.75 -6.25 -4.99
CA PHE A 67 15.59 -7.37 -4.57
C PHE A 67 17.01 -7.30 -5.11
N VAL A 68 17.19 -6.87 -6.36
CA VAL A 68 18.52 -6.69 -6.97
C VAL A 68 19.29 -5.57 -6.28
N ARG A 69 18.65 -4.43 -5.97
CA ARG A 69 19.29 -3.31 -5.27
C ARG A 69 19.66 -3.63 -3.82
N VAL A 70 18.82 -4.38 -3.10
CA VAL A 70 19.10 -4.75 -1.71
C VAL A 70 20.13 -5.88 -1.62
N GLY A 71 20.32 -6.68 -2.68
CA GLY A 71 21.30 -7.77 -2.71
C GLY A 71 20.75 -9.11 -2.22
N GLY A 72 19.43 -9.31 -2.29
CA GLY A 72 18.75 -10.55 -1.91
C GLY A 72 18.13 -10.55 -0.51
N ILE A 73 17.49 -11.68 -0.15
CA ILE A 73 16.67 -11.82 1.07
C ILE A 73 17.51 -11.75 2.36
N GLN A 74 18.75 -12.26 2.32
CA GLN A 74 19.64 -12.23 3.50
C GLN A 74 20.07 -10.80 3.85
N GLN A 75 20.34 -9.99 2.84
CA GLN A 75 20.69 -8.59 2.99
C GLN A 75 19.50 -7.78 3.52
N ILE A 76 18.27 -8.08 3.06
CA ILE A 76 17.06 -7.48 3.65
C ILE A 76 17.04 -7.75 5.16
N ARG A 77 17.33 -8.99 5.60
CA ARG A 77 17.35 -9.31 7.03
C ARG A 77 18.36 -8.49 7.82
N ASN A 78 19.56 -8.33 7.28
CA ASN A 78 20.63 -7.64 7.98
C ASN A 78 20.48 -6.11 7.93
N LEU A 79 19.87 -5.55 6.87
CA LEU A 79 19.70 -4.11 6.67
C LEU A 79 18.42 -3.57 7.32
N PHE A 80 17.39 -4.40 7.49
CA PHE A 80 16.13 -4.01 8.12
C PHE A 80 16.29 -3.28 9.47
N PRO A 81 17.13 -3.73 10.43
CA PRO A 81 17.28 -3.03 11.71
C PRO A 81 17.96 -1.65 11.61
N TYR A 82 18.65 -1.37 10.50
CA TYR A 82 19.33 -0.09 10.29
C TYR A 82 18.48 0.90 9.48
N ALA A 83 17.30 0.50 9.01
CA ALA A 83 16.38 1.34 8.24
C ALA A 83 15.50 2.23 9.15
N LEU A 84 16.14 2.98 10.05
CA LEU A 84 15.46 3.90 10.97
C LEU A 84 15.17 5.24 10.28
N ALA A 85 14.02 5.85 10.60
CA ALA A 85 13.67 7.17 10.08
C ALA A 85 14.62 8.24 10.66
N TYR A 86 15.25 9.03 9.79
CA TYR A 86 16.19 10.09 10.18
C TYR A 86 15.51 11.27 10.90
N THR A 87 14.22 11.51 10.63
CA THR A 87 13.45 12.62 11.20
C THR A 87 12.23 12.10 11.96
N THR A 88 12.27 12.17 13.29
CA THR A 88 11.10 11.93 14.16
C THR A 88 10.53 13.27 14.64
N LEU A 89 9.21 13.43 14.56
CA LEU A 89 8.49 14.66 14.95
C LEU A 89 8.75 15.07 16.43
N HIS A 90 9.12 14.11 17.29
CA HIS A 90 9.24 14.31 18.74
C HIS A 90 10.62 13.98 19.35
N ASN A 91 11.71 13.91 18.57
CA ASN A 91 13.06 13.59 19.06
C ASN A 91 13.08 12.40 20.05
N THR A 92 12.19 11.43 19.85
CA THR A 92 12.06 10.22 20.66
C THR A 92 12.80 9.11 19.94
N THR A 93 13.83 8.56 20.58
CA THR A 93 14.67 7.49 20.04
C THR A 93 13.98 6.11 20.02
N GLU A 94 12.76 6.02 20.54
CA GLU A 94 12.01 4.78 20.70
C GLU A 94 11.04 4.48 19.53
N CYS A 95 10.73 5.47 18.68
CA CYS A 95 9.78 5.28 17.60
C CYS A 95 10.44 4.62 16.38
N GLY A 96 9.86 3.51 15.90
CA GLY A 96 10.32 2.83 14.69
C GLY A 96 11.48 1.86 14.88
N VAL A 97 11.88 1.56 16.13
CA VAL A 97 12.89 0.54 16.41
C VAL A 97 12.28 -0.85 16.22
N PRO A 98 12.87 -1.73 15.38
CA PRO A 98 12.36 -3.08 15.19
C PRO A 98 12.62 -3.95 16.44
N ASN A 99 11.56 -4.60 16.93
CA ASN A 99 11.61 -5.59 18.02
C ASN A 99 12.44 -6.82 17.58
N GLU A 100 13.07 -7.54 18.50
CA GLU A 100 13.89 -8.76 18.28
C GLU A 100 13.19 -9.82 17.40
N TYR A 101 11.86 -9.89 17.41
CA TYR A 101 11.06 -10.80 16.59
C TYR A 101 10.59 -10.23 15.24
N TYR A 102 11.24 -9.19 14.71
CA TYR A 102 10.87 -8.49 13.48
C TYR A 102 10.65 -9.37 12.23
N PHE A 103 11.28 -10.55 12.14
CA PHE A 103 11.08 -11.52 11.04
C PHE A 103 10.07 -12.63 11.32
N SER A 104 9.53 -12.70 12.53
CA SER A 104 8.56 -13.72 12.92
C SER A 104 7.16 -13.12 12.92
N LEU A 105 6.31 -13.58 12.00
CA LEU A 105 4.90 -13.15 11.93
C LEU A 105 4.10 -13.63 13.15
N ILE A 106 4.35 -14.87 13.57
CA ILE A 106 3.75 -15.47 14.77
C ILE A 106 4.73 -15.24 15.91
N ARG A 107 4.38 -14.28 16.76
CA ARG A 107 5.11 -13.90 17.98
C ARG A 107 4.24 -14.19 19.21
N PRO A 108 4.79 -14.19 20.43
CA PRO A 108 4.00 -14.15 21.66
C PRO A 108 2.89 -13.07 21.60
N PHE A 109 1.86 -13.24 22.42
CA PHE A 109 0.70 -12.34 22.48
C PHE A 109 1.10 -10.97 23.08
N ASP A 110 1.85 -10.18 22.33
CA ASP A 110 2.21 -8.79 22.66
C ASP A 110 1.19 -7.80 22.08
N ALA A 111 1.04 -6.65 22.76
CA ALA A 111 0.10 -5.60 22.38
C ALA A 111 0.55 -4.76 21.16
N ASP A 112 1.86 -4.67 20.89
CA ASP A 112 2.42 -3.77 19.88
C ASP A 112 2.08 -4.19 18.44
N LEU A 113 1.92 -5.49 18.18
CA LEU A 113 1.40 -5.99 16.92
C LEU A 113 0.66 -7.33 17.12
N PRO A 114 -0.65 -7.29 17.38
CA PRO A 114 -1.44 -8.48 17.63
C PRO A 114 -1.67 -9.25 16.32
N TRP A 115 -0.82 -10.24 16.03
CA TRP A 115 -0.89 -11.04 14.80
C TRP A 115 -2.24 -11.74 14.64
N PHE A 116 -2.81 -12.22 15.75
CA PHE A 116 -4.11 -12.88 15.75
C PHE A 116 -5.22 -11.92 15.30
N GLY A 117 -5.25 -10.71 15.84
CA GLY A 117 -6.23 -9.68 15.46
C GLY A 117 -6.12 -9.27 14.00
N ILE A 118 -4.90 -9.20 13.47
CA ILE A 118 -4.66 -8.90 12.05
C ILE A 118 -5.21 -10.03 11.17
N LEU A 119 -4.88 -11.30 11.45
CA LEU A 119 -5.31 -12.42 10.62
C LEU A 119 -6.84 -12.58 10.61
N PHE A 120 -7.47 -12.59 11.79
CA PHE A 120 -8.91 -12.79 11.89
C PHE A 120 -9.70 -11.53 11.53
N GLY A 121 -9.24 -10.37 11.97
CA GLY A 121 -9.88 -9.09 11.65
C GLY A 121 -9.88 -8.82 10.15
N HIS A 122 -8.74 -9.06 9.47
CA HIS A 122 -8.67 -8.87 8.03
C HIS A 122 -9.54 -9.87 7.28
N GLY A 123 -9.56 -11.14 7.68
CA GLY A 123 -10.43 -12.16 7.08
C GLY A 123 -11.92 -11.78 7.16
N VAL A 124 -12.39 -11.34 8.33
CA VAL A 124 -13.79 -10.89 8.51
C VAL A 124 -14.09 -9.66 7.66
N LEU A 125 -13.17 -8.69 7.59
CA LEU A 125 -13.32 -7.50 6.75
C LEU A 125 -13.41 -7.85 5.26
N CYS A 126 -12.58 -8.78 4.78
CA CYS A 126 -12.60 -9.25 3.39
C CYS A 126 -13.95 -9.90 3.05
N ILE A 127 -14.44 -10.80 3.91
CA ILE A 127 -15.75 -11.45 3.73
C ILE A 127 -16.87 -10.41 3.74
N TRP A 128 -16.84 -9.46 4.69
CA TRP A 128 -17.83 -8.40 4.77
C TRP A 128 -17.84 -7.52 3.51
N TYR A 129 -16.65 -7.16 3.00
CA TYR A 129 -16.52 -6.36 1.79
C TYR A 129 -17.05 -7.11 0.56
N TRP A 130 -16.71 -8.40 0.44
CA TRP A 130 -17.22 -9.27 -0.61
C TRP A 130 -18.75 -9.40 -0.60
N CYS A 131 -19.34 -9.63 0.58
CA CYS A 131 -20.79 -9.77 0.73
C CYS A 131 -21.55 -8.44 0.55
N SER A 132 -20.90 -7.31 0.87
CA SER A 132 -21.48 -5.97 0.72
C SER A 132 -21.29 -5.39 -0.68
N ASP A 133 -20.44 -6.00 -1.50
CA ASP A 133 -20.20 -5.52 -2.85
C ASP A 133 -21.44 -5.72 -3.74
N GLN A 134 -22.03 -4.60 -4.12
CA GLN A 134 -23.24 -4.56 -4.94
C GLN A 134 -22.94 -4.86 -6.42
N VAL A 135 -21.67 -4.81 -6.84
CA VAL A 135 -21.25 -5.00 -8.24
C VAL A 135 -21.23 -6.50 -8.58
N ASN A 136 -20.68 -7.34 -7.70
CA ASN A 136 -20.78 -8.80 -7.82
C ASN A 136 -22.24 -9.29 -7.90
N ARG A 137 -23.13 -8.78 -7.04
CA ARG A 137 -24.56 -9.18 -7.05
C ARG A 137 -25.31 -8.79 -8.32
N LYS A 138 -24.88 -7.76 -9.04
CA LYS A 138 -25.48 -7.32 -10.31
C LYS A 138 -24.92 -8.06 -11.52
N ARG A 139 -23.76 -8.70 -11.39
CA ARG A 139 -23.12 -9.49 -12.45
C ARG A 139 -23.61 -10.94 -12.49
N GLU A 140 -24.18 -11.43 -11.40
CA GLU A 140 -24.77 -12.78 -11.28
C GLU A 140 -26.28 -12.83 -11.60
N ARG A 141 -26.88 -11.72 -12.06
CA ARG A 141 -28.25 -11.67 -12.57
C ARG A 141 -28.29 -11.29 -14.05
#